data_AF-A0A6I0K2Q1-F1
#
_entry.id   AF-A0A6I0K2Q1-F1
#
_cell.length_a   1.000
_cell.length_b   1.000
_cell.length_c   1.000
_cell.angle_alpha   90.00
_cell.angle_beta   90.00
_cell.angle_gamma   90.00
#
_symmetry.space_group_name_H-M   'P 1'
#
loop_
_entity.id
_entity.type
_entity.pdbx_description
1 polymer ?
#
loop_
_entity_poly.entity_id
_entity_poly.type
_entity_poly.pdbx_seq_one_letter_code
_entity_poly.pdbx_strand_id
1 'polypeptide(L)'
;MKILFHFTITLFVLNLVACNQTKSPEPIKQYTFIGGKEGDKIDTTSFDSLQLSDPFILADEETQMYYLVGSGGSLWKSTNMKKWTGPYQYITVDTTSWIGTAPRIWAPELHKYKGKYYCFVTFTNPKIIVDTVPDRYNVQRRATHILTSDKAAGPYHPISDKNYLPEDWSTLDGTFWEEDGVPYMVFC
;
A
#
# COMPACT_ATOMS: atom_id res chain seq x y z
N MET A 1 -11.19 -14.67 -73.20
CA MET A 1 -12.39 -15.36 -72.69
C MET A 1 -12.88 -14.62 -71.46
N LYS A 2 -14.09 -14.04 -71.52
CA LYS A 2 -14.77 -13.37 -70.40
C LYS A 2 -15.48 -14.44 -69.57
N ILE A 3 -15.27 -14.48 -68.26
CA ILE A 3 -16.11 -15.24 -67.33
C ILE A 3 -16.66 -14.26 -66.30
N LEU A 4 -17.95 -14.00 -66.43
CA LEU A 4 -18.78 -13.23 -65.52
C LEU A 4 -19.06 -14.14 -64.30
N PHE A 5 -18.69 -13.72 -63.09
CA PHE A 5 -19.21 -14.32 -61.86
C PHE A 5 -20.19 -13.34 -61.21
N HIS A 6 -21.47 -13.69 -61.26
CA HIS A 6 -22.50 -13.12 -60.40
C HIS A 6 -22.42 -13.80 -59.04
N PHE A 7 -22.22 -13.03 -57.98
CA PHE A 7 -22.42 -13.52 -56.61
C PHE A 7 -23.42 -12.62 -55.88
N THR A 8 -24.51 -13.25 -55.49
CA THR A 8 -25.67 -12.72 -54.79
C THR A 8 -25.27 -12.21 -53.40
N ILE A 9 -25.56 -10.94 -53.09
CA ILE A 9 -25.36 -10.37 -51.75
C ILE A 9 -26.52 -10.81 -50.86
N THR A 10 -26.28 -11.76 -49.96
CA THR A 10 -27.23 -12.11 -48.89
C THR A 10 -26.97 -11.19 -47.70
N LEU A 11 -27.92 -10.29 -47.42
CA LEU A 11 -27.87 -9.34 -46.31
C LEU A 11 -28.16 -10.08 -44.98
N PHE A 12 -27.12 -10.36 -44.21
CA PHE A 12 -27.23 -10.94 -42.86
C PHE A 12 -27.43 -9.79 -41.86
N VAL A 13 -28.66 -9.60 -41.38
CA VAL A 13 -28.96 -8.63 -40.32
C VAL A 13 -28.55 -9.25 -38.97
N LEU A 14 -27.34 -8.94 -38.50
CA LEU A 14 -26.94 -9.24 -37.13
C LEU A 14 -27.67 -8.30 -36.17
N ASN A 15 -28.63 -8.85 -35.41
CA ASN A 15 -29.14 -8.21 -34.21
C ASN A 15 -28.05 -8.30 -33.12
N LEU A 16 -27.31 -7.22 -32.91
CA LEU A 16 -26.46 -7.04 -31.73
C LEU A 16 -27.35 -6.79 -30.52
N VAL A 17 -27.71 -7.86 -29.83
CA VAL A 17 -28.24 -7.78 -28.46
C VAL A 17 -27.09 -7.29 -27.58
N ALA A 18 -27.14 -6.02 -27.17
CA ALA A 18 -26.24 -5.47 -26.16
C ALA A 18 -26.49 -6.22 -24.84
N CYS A 19 -25.55 -7.09 -24.47
CA CYS A 19 -25.56 -7.77 -23.18
C CYS A 19 -25.18 -6.75 -22.11
N ASN A 20 -26.17 -6.07 -21.54
CA ASN A 20 -26.00 -5.26 -20.34
C ASN A 20 -25.82 -6.21 -19.14
N GLN A 21 -24.58 -6.69 -18.94
CA GLN A 21 -24.21 -7.30 -17.66
C GLN A 21 -24.15 -6.19 -16.62
N THR A 22 -25.23 -6.01 -15.86
CA THR A 22 -25.19 -5.32 -14.58
C THR A 22 -24.20 -6.07 -13.69
N LYS A 23 -22.96 -5.57 -13.58
CA LYS A 23 -22.01 -6.06 -12.59
C LYS A 23 -22.69 -5.95 -11.23
N SER A 24 -22.75 -7.06 -10.51
CA SER A 24 -23.09 -7.09 -9.09
C SER A 24 -22.26 -6.03 -8.37
N PRO A 25 -22.80 -5.28 -7.40
CA PRO A 25 -21.99 -4.38 -6.60
C PRO A 25 -20.82 -5.17 -6.00
N GLU A 26 -19.60 -4.71 -6.23
CA GLU A 26 -18.45 -5.31 -5.56
C GLU A 26 -18.66 -5.20 -4.04
N PRO A 27 -18.36 -6.26 -3.27
CA PRO A 27 -18.52 -6.22 -1.82
C PRO A 27 -17.72 -5.04 -1.26
N ILE A 28 -18.35 -4.29 -0.34
CA ILE A 28 -17.69 -3.17 0.34
C ILE A 28 -16.52 -3.74 1.12
N LYS A 29 -15.29 -3.42 0.70
CA LYS A 29 -14.08 -3.79 1.44
C LYS A 29 -14.08 -3.07 2.78
N GLN A 30 -14.04 -3.84 3.85
CA GLN A 30 -13.88 -3.30 5.20
C GLN A 30 -12.39 -3.22 5.53
N TYR A 31 -11.88 -1.99 5.64
CA TYR A 31 -10.53 -1.75 6.11
C TYR A 31 -10.53 -1.52 7.62
N THR A 32 -9.63 -2.19 8.33
CA THR A 32 -9.44 -2.06 9.78
C THR A 32 -8.12 -1.38 10.08
N PHE A 33 -8.10 -0.49 11.06
CA PHE A 33 -6.84 0.10 11.53
C PHE A 33 -5.90 -0.98 12.08
N ILE A 34 -4.63 -0.91 11.67
CA ILE A 34 -3.54 -1.72 12.21
C ILE A 34 -2.35 -0.81 12.50
N GLY A 35 -1.48 -1.25 13.42
CA GLY A 35 -0.33 -0.45 13.82
C GLY A 35 -0.70 0.70 14.75
N GLY A 36 0.30 1.16 15.51
CA GLY A 36 0.09 1.95 16.72
C GLY A 36 -0.71 1.16 17.77
N LYS A 37 -0.68 1.57 19.04
CA LYS A 37 -1.64 1.01 20.00
C LYS A 37 -2.84 1.93 20.05
N GLU A 38 -4.01 1.35 19.77
CA GLU A 38 -5.28 2.05 19.96
C GLU A 38 -5.38 2.54 21.40
N GLY A 39 -5.73 3.82 21.58
CA GLY A 39 -5.78 4.45 22.90
C GLY A 39 -4.43 4.92 23.45
N ASP A 40 -3.34 4.84 22.69
CA ASP A 40 -2.08 5.50 23.08
C ASP A 40 -2.34 6.99 23.33
N LYS A 41 -1.78 7.49 24.45
CA LYS A 41 -1.87 8.90 24.79
C LYS A 41 -1.13 9.70 23.73
N ILE A 42 -1.87 10.55 23.00
CA ILE A 42 -1.28 11.55 22.12
C ILE A 42 -0.63 12.61 23.00
N ASP A 43 0.68 12.78 22.84
CA ASP A 43 1.47 13.78 23.56
C ASP A 43 2.47 14.46 22.61
N THR A 44 3.04 15.57 23.06
CA THR A 44 4.12 16.26 22.34
C THR A 44 5.45 15.97 23.00
N THR A 45 6.35 15.33 22.27
CA THR A 45 7.67 14.94 22.76
C THR A 45 8.80 15.61 21.98
N SER A 46 9.99 15.71 22.58
CA SER A 46 11.20 16.17 21.90
C SER A 46 11.67 15.09 20.92
N PHE A 47 12.30 15.50 19.80
CA PHE A 47 12.85 14.57 18.82
C PHE A 47 13.84 13.57 19.45
N ASP A 48 14.75 14.05 20.31
CA ASP A 48 15.75 13.21 20.99
C ASP A 48 15.14 12.23 22.02
N SER A 49 13.84 12.33 22.28
CA SER A 49 13.09 11.43 23.17
C SER A 49 12.24 10.42 22.41
N LEU A 50 12.17 10.49 21.09
CA LEU A 50 11.49 9.49 20.27
C LEU A 50 12.37 8.25 20.13
N GLN A 51 11.77 7.09 20.41
CA GLN A 51 12.38 5.79 20.15
C GLN A 51 11.56 5.09 19.08
N LEU A 52 12.13 5.01 17.88
CA LEU A 52 11.54 4.27 16.78
C LEU A 52 12.62 3.62 15.93
N SER A 53 12.26 2.51 15.29
CA SER A 53 13.08 1.87 14.25
C SER A 53 12.59 2.32 12.87
N ASP A 54 13.52 2.39 11.93
CA ASP A 54 13.28 2.70 10.51
C ASP A 54 12.52 4.02 10.32
N PRO A 55 13.04 5.15 10.86
CA PRO A 55 12.39 6.44 10.77
C PRO A 55 12.36 6.96 9.33
N PHE A 56 11.19 7.35 8.86
CA PHE A 56 11.04 8.09 7.61
C PHE A 56 10.27 9.40 7.86
N ILE A 57 10.75 10.50 7.29
CA ILE A 57 10.12 11.82 7.41
C ILE A 57 9.65 12.30 6.04
N LEU A 58 8.34 12.49 5.89
CA LEU A 58 7.76 13.27 4.80
C LEU A 58 7.72 14.75 5.22
N ALA A 59 8.44 15.60 4.50
CA ALA A 59 8.27 17.05 4.56
C ALA A 59 7.17 17.44 3.56
N ASP A 60 5.98 17.78 4.05
CA ASP A 60 4.84 18.10 3.18
C ASP A 60 4.60 19.61 3.12
N GLU A 61 4.77 20.15 1.92
CA GLU A 61 4.58 21.58 1.63
C GLU A 61 3.10 22.00 1.70
N GLU A 62 2.17 21.11 1.37
CA GLU A 62 0.74 21.48 1.31
C GLU A 62 0.15 21.75 2.70
N THR A 63 0.59 20.97 3.69
CA THR A 63 0.16 21.14 5.08
C THR A 63 1.13 21.98 5.91
N GLN A 64 2.31 22.32 5.36
CA GLN A 64 3.40 22.97 6.10
C GLN A 64 3.79 22.19 7.37
N MET A 65 3.83 20.85 7.24
CA MET A 65 4.15 19.93 8.34
C MET A 65 5.15 18.86 7.90
N TYR A 66 5.86 18.33 8.90
CA TYR A 66 6.64 17.11 8.81
C TYR A 66 5.84 15.95 9.40
N TYR A 67 5.88 14.80 8.75
CA TYR A 67 5.25 13.56 9.18
C TYR A 67 6.32 12.49 9.36
N LEU A 68 6.51 12.04 10.59
CA LEU A 68 7.44 10.98 10.95
C LEU A 68 6.67 9.68 11.10
N VAL A 69 7.13 8.64 10.42
CA VAL A 69 6.64 7.27 10.58
C VAL A 69 7.80 6.35 10.89
N GLY A 70 7.50 5.16 11.40
CA GLY A 70 8.48 4.10 11.60
C GLY A 70 7.83 2.75 11.85
N SER A 71 8.68 1.74 12.02
CA SER A 71 8.28 0.37 12.35
C SER A 71 7.32 0.33 13.55
N GLY A 72 6.31 -0.54 13.48
CA GLY A 72 5.19 -0.59 14.42
C GLY A 72 3.96 0.21 13.99
N GLY A 73 4.05 1.04 12.96
CA GLY A 73 2.88 1.66 12.31
C GLY A 73 2.28 2.85 13.06
N SER A 74 3.11 3.63 13.76
CA SER A 74 2.73 4.91 14.37
C SER A 74 3.20 6.11 13.55
N LEU A 75 2.45 7.20 13.59
CA LEU A 75 2.76 8.47 12.94
C LEU A 75 2.86 9.61 13.95
N TRP A 76 3.83 10.51 13.76
CA TRP A 76 3.98 11.76 14.49
C TRP A 76 4.01 12.95 13.54
N LYS A 77 3.59 14.12 14.04
CA LYS A 77 3.53 15.37 13.28
C LYS A 77 4.41 16.43 13.93
N SER A 78 5.06 17.26 13.13
CA SER A 78 5.83 18.40 13.61
C SER A 78 5.76 19.57 12.64
N THR A 79 5.88 20.79 13.14
CA THR A 79 6.07 21.99 12.31
C THR A 79 7.53 22.46 12.27
N ASN A 80 8.42 21.85 13.07
CA ASN A 80 9.77 22.36 13.28
C ASN A 80 10.85 21.28 13.47
N MET A 81 10.50 20.00 13.30
CA MET A 81 11.34 18.81 13.51
C MET A 81 11.91 18.63 14.92
N LYS A 82 11.66 19.56 15.85
CA LYS A 82 12.17 19.52 17.24
C LYS A 82 11.15 18.90 18.19
N LYS A 83 9.87 19.21 17.99
CA LYS A 83 8.76 18.71 18.80
C LYS A 83 7.78 17.96 17.93
N TRP A 84 7.40 16.77 18.37
CA TRP A 84 6.59 15.83 17.61
C TRP A 84 5.36 15.43 18.41
N THR A 85 4.18 15.59 17.82
CA THR A 85 2.91 15.20 18.44
C THR A 85 2.41 13.88 17.86
N GLY A 86 2.07 12.92 18.70
CA GLY A 86 1.62 11.58 18.33
C GLY A 86 1.66 10.63 19.54
N PRO A 87 1.62 9.29 19.34
CA PRO A 87 1.46 8.60 18.06
C PRO A 87 0.02 8.62 17.54
N TYR A 88 -0.14 8.67 16.22
CA TYR A 88 -1.42 8.50 15.53
C TYR A 88 -1.44 7.18 14.75
N GLN A 89 -2.60 6.52 14.70
CA GLN A 89 -2.85 5.45 13.73
C GLN A 89 -3.12 6.04 12.35
N TYR A 90 -2.56 5.41 11.32
CA TYR A 90 -2.68 5.92 9.95
C TYR A 90 -2.76 4.82 8.89
N ILE A 91 -2.63 3.54 9.25
CA ILE A 91 -2.69 2.41 8.32
C ILE A 91 -3.99 1.66 8.55
N THR A 92 -4.70 1.37 7.46
CA THR A 92 -5.81 0.44 7.45
C THR A 92 -5.59 -0.65 6.41
N VAL A 93 -6.01 -1.89 6.70
CA VAL A 93 -5.87 -3.03 5.79
C VAL A 93 -7.10 -3.91 5.79
N ASP A 94 -7.25 -4.74 4.76
CA ASP A 94 -8.20 -5.85 4.78
C ASP A 94 -7.57 -6.98 5.59
N THR A 95 -8.08 -7.20 6.80
CA THR A 95 -7.55 -8.23 7.72
C THR A 95 -7.94 -9.66 7.32
N THR A 96 -8.82 -9.82 6.33
CA THR A 96 -9.14 -11.13 5.71
C THR A 96 -8.12 -11.54 4.64
N SER A 97 -7.29 -10.58 4.17
CA SER A 97 -6.18 -10.84 3.27
C SER A 97 -5.03 -11.61 3.95
N TRP A 98 -4.00 -11.96 3.18
CA TRP A 98 -2.80 -12.60 3.72
C TRP A 98 -2.09 -11.76 4.79
N ILE A 99 -2.31 -10.44 4.83
CA ILE A 99 -1.76 -9.56 5.87
C ILE A 99 -2.26 -10.01 7.26
N GLY A 100 -3.51 -10.46 7.35
CA GLY A 100 -4.13 -10.94 8.57
C GLY A 100 -4.45 -9.85 9.59
N THR A 101 -4.86 -10.28 10.78
CA THR A 101 -5.32 -9.38 11.86
C THR A 101 -4.21 -8.80 12.73
N ALA A 102 -3.00 -9.38 12.69
CA ALA A 102 -1.87 -8.96 13.53
C ALA A 102 -0.53 -9.10 12.78
N PRO A 103 -0.35 -8.41 11.63
CA PRO A 103 0.94 -8.38 10.95
C PRO A 103 1.97 -7.64 11.78
N ARG A 104 3.25 -7.91 11.53
CA ARG A 104 4.31 -6.95 11.86
C ARG A 104 4.40 -5.90 10.76
N ILE A 105 4.58 -4.63 11.14
CA ILE A 105 4.62 -3.48 10.24
C ILE A 105 6.03 -2.90 10.28
N TRP A 106 6.76 -2.97 9.17
CA TRP A 106 8.18 -2.63 9.09
C TRP A 106 8.45 -1.53 8.06
N ALA A 107 9.39 -0.64 8.40
CA ALA A 107 9.98 0.39 7.54
C ALA A 107 8.98 1.11 6.63
N PRO A 108 7.91 1.73 7.18
CA PRO A 108 6.99 2.51 6.36
C PRO A 108 7.66 3.79 5.84
N GLU A 109 7.39 4.14 4.58
CA GLU A 109 7.78 5.41 3.98
C GLU A 109 6.59 6.13 3.37
N LEU A 110 6.51 7.45 3.57
CA LEU A 110 5.43 8.28 3.06
C LEU A 110 5.90 9.15 1.89
N HIS A 111 5.25 9.03 0.75
CA HIS A 111 5.63 9.71 -0.48
C HIS A 111 4.45 10.49 -1.05
N LYS A 112 4.67 11.73 -1.47
CA LYS A 112 3.69 12.49 -2.25
C LYS A 112 4.00 12.33 -3.73
N TYR A 113 3.02 11.88 -4.50
CA TYR A 113 3.18 11.69 -5.94
C TYR A 113 1.88 12.03 -6.67
N LYS A 114 1.96 12.85 -7.73
CA LYS A 114 0.81 13.23 -8.58
C LYS A 114 -0.46 13.63 -7.81
N GLY A 115 -0.30 14.41 -6.73
CA GLY A 115 -1.40 14.96 -5.94
C GLY A 115 -2.04 14.00 -4.92
N LYS A 116 -1.47 12.81 -4.73
CA LYS A 116 -1.88 11.84 -3.70
C LYS A 116 -0.70 11.48 -2.80
N TYR A 117 -1.03 10.86 -1.67
CA TYR A 117 -0.04 10.33 -0.74
C TYR A 117 -0.03 8.80 -0.82
N TYR A 118 1.17 8.24 -0.79
CA TYR A 118 1.43 6.82 -0.85
C TYR A 118 2.26 6.39 0.36
N CYS A 119 1.87 5.30 0.99
CA CYS A 119 2.65 4.67 2.04
C CYS A 119 3.18 3.34 1.52
N PHE A 120 4.51 3.25 1.40
CA PHE A 120 5.19 2.00 1.11
C PHE A 120 5.52 1.37 2.45
N VAL A 121 4.95 0.20 2.73
CA VAL A 121 5.11 -0.42 4.05
C VAL A 121 5.19 -1.92 3.94
N THR A 122 6.09 -2.49 4.72
CA THR A 122 6.33 -3.93 4.72
C THR A 122 5.46 -4.61 5.77
N PHE A 123 4.61 -5.53 5.34
CA PHE A 123 3.87 -6.40 6.24
C PHE A 123 4.56 -7.76 6.34
N THR A 124 4.72 -8.26 7.57
CA THR A 124 5.14 -9.64 7.83
C THR A 124 4.00 -10.39 8.50
N ASN A 125 3.51 -11.47 7.88
CA ASN A 125 2.58 -12.38 8.55
C ASN A 125 3.35 -13.58 9.12
N PRO A 126 3.54 -13.67 10.46
CA PRO A 126 4.33 -14.74 11.06
C PRO A 126 3.70 -16.13 10.96
N LYS A 127 2.42 -16.23 10.57
CA LYS A 127 1.70 -17.50 10.41
C LYS A 127 1.92 -18.16 9.06
N ILE A 128 2.48 -17.45 8.08
CA ILE A 128 2.70 -17.96 6.73
C ILE A 128 4.21 -18.12 6.53
N ILE A 129 4.66 -19.33 6.22
CA ILE A 129 6.05 -19.66 5.92
C ILE A 129 6.19 -19.84 4.41
N VAL A 130 7.17 -19.18 3.81
CA VAL A 130 7.42 -19.21 2.36
C VAL A 130 8.69 -19.98 1.99
N ASP A 131 9.62 -20.11 2.93
CA ASP A 131 10.85 -20.88 2.76
C ASP A 131 11.41 -21.29 4.14
N THR A 132 12.43 -22.14 4.17
CA THR A 132 13.13 -22.56 5.38
C THR A 132 14.63 -22.57 5.14
N VAL A 133 15.39 -21.95 6.03
CA VAL A 133 16.84 -22.10 6.04
C VAL A 133 17.17 -23.29 6.95
N PRO A 134 17.75 -24.39 6.43
CA PRO A 134 18.04 -25.58 7.21
C PRO A 134 18.82 -25.25 8.49
N ASP A 135 18.37 -25.84 9.61
CA ASP A 135 18.97 -25.70 10.94
C ASP A 135 19.07 -24.26 11.48
N ARG A 136 18.31 -23.31 10.91
CA ARG A 136 18.31 -21.91 11.34
C ARG A 136 16.93 -21.36 11.67
N TYR A 137 16.08 -21.14 10.66
CA TYR A 137 14.75 -20.53 10.88
C TYR A 137 13.80 -20.71 9.69
N ASN A 138 12.51 -20.57 9.98
CA ASN A 138 11.45 -20.49 8.98
C ASN A 138 11.37 -19.06 8.42
N VAL A 139 11.45 -18.93 7.11
CA VAL A 139 11.30 -17.66 6.39
C VAL A 139 9.81 -17.34 6.31
N GLN A 140 9.40 -16.28 6.99
CA GLN A 140 8.00 -15.85 7.02
C GLN A 140 7.63 -15.07 5.75
N ARG A 141 6.36 -15.14 5.35
CA ARG A 141 5.85 -14.29 4.26
C ARG A 141 5.96 -12.83 4.67
N ARG A 142 6.65 -12.09 3.82
CA ARG A 142 6.85 -10.66 3.96
C ARG A 142 6.79 -10.03 2.58
N ALA A 143 6.11 -8.91 2.46
CA ALA A 143 6.14 -8.10 1.25
C ALA A 143 5.81 -6.65 1.55
N THR A 144 6.41 -5.75 0.77
CA THR A 144 6.01 -4.35 0.73
C THR A 144 4.69 -4.19 -0.03
N HIS A 145 3.78 -3.44 0.58
CA HIS A 145 2.52 -3.02 -0.02
C HIS A 145 2.53 -1.51 -0.23
N ILE A 146 1.83 -1.08 -1.28
CA ILE A 146 1.57 0.33 -1.57
C ILE A 146 0.16 0.64 -1.08
N LEU A 147 0.06 1.54 -0.11
CA LEU A 147 -1.19 2.10 0.39
C LEU A 147 -1.36 3.52 -0.14
N THR A 148 -2.59 4.02 -0.23
CA THR A 148 -2.90 5.38 -0.70
C THR A 148 -3.81 6.13 0.26
N SER A 149 -3.66 7.45 0.29
CA SER A 149 -4.50 8.41 0.99
C SER A 149 -4.58 9.72 0.20
N ASP A 150 -5.67 10.45 0.36
CA ASP A 150 -5.79 11.84 -0.12
C ASP A 150 -5.21 12.86 0.89
N LYS A 151 -4.74 12.40 2.05
CA LYS A 151 -4.16 13.22 3.12
C LYS A 151 -2.81 12.66 3.58
N ALA A 152 -1.84 13.53 3.83
CA ALA A 152 -0.52 13.16 4.35
C ALA A 152 -0.58 12.35 5.66
N ALA A 153 -1.56 12.64 6.52
CA ALA A 153 -1.76 11.94 7.79
C ALA A 153 -2.58 10.63 7.68
N GLY A 154 -2.99 10.23 6.48
CA GLY A 154 -3.88 9.08 6.29
C GLY A 154 -5.37 9.36 6.59
N PRO A 155 -6.17 8.31 6.80
CA PRO A 155 -5.77 6.90 6.81
C PRO A 155 -5.37 6.40 5.41
N TYR A 156 -4.32 5.58 5.36
CA TYR A 156 -3.82 4.92 4.17
C TYR A 156 -4.40 3.52 4.07
N HIS A 157 -4.93 3.17 2.91
CA HIS A 157 -5.49 1.84 2.61
C HIS A 157 -4.83 1.26 1.35
N PRO A 158 -4.80 -0.07 1.16
CA PRO A 158 -4.22 -0.69 -0.04
C PRO A 158 -4.77 -0.10 -1.33
N ILE A 159 -3.90 0.28 -2.26
CA ILE A 159 -4.32 0.81 -3.57
C ILE A 159 -4.97 -0.28 -4.45
N SER A 160 -4.66 -1.55 -4.19
CA SER A 160 -5.26 -2.71 -4.84
C SER A 160 -5.09 -3.97 -4.00
N ASP A 161 -5.76 -5.07 -4.36
CA ASP A 161 -5.55 -6.39 -3.73
C ASP A 161 -4.45 -7.21 -4.41
N LYS A 162 -3.77 -6.62 -5.41
CA LYS A 162 -2.76 -7.34 -6.18
C LYS A 162 -1.45 -7.37 -5.40
N ASN A 163 -0.79 -8.52 -5.43
CA ASN A 163 0.61 -8.60 -5.04
C ASN A 163 1.47 -8.03 -6.18
N TYR A 164 2.36 -7.10 -5.83
CA TYR A 164 3.33 -6.51 -6.77
C TYR A 164 4.58 -7.37 -6.93
N LEU A 165 4.84 -8.20 -5.93
CA LEU A 165 6.01 -9.08 -5.79
C LEU A 165 5.56 -10.54 -5.68
N PRO A 166 6.40 -11.52 -6.06
CA PRO A 166 6.08 -12.94 -5.92
C PRO A 166 5.72 -13.33 -4.48
N GLU A 167 4.70 -14.16 -4.32
CA GLU A 167 4.14 -14.50 -3.00
C GLU A 167 5.04 -15.43 -2.16
N ASP A 168 5.91 -16.17 -2.84
CA ASP A 168 6.89 -17.10 -2.28
C ASP A 168 8.22 -16.42 -1.94
N TRP A 169 8.36 -15.12 -2.21
CA TRP A 169 9.51 -14.32 -1.78
C TRP A 169 9.24 -13.67 -0.43
N SER A 170 10.31 -13.51 0.37
CA SER A 170 10.28 -12.74 1.62
C SER A 170 10.96 -11.41 1.41
N THR A 171 10.24 -10.46 0.82
CA THR A 171 10.78 -9.14 0.45
C THR A 171 10.48 -8.08 1.50
N LEU A 172 11.28 -7.02 1.54
CA LEU A 172 11.18 -5.94 2.54
C LEU A 172 11.72 -4.61 2.06
N ASP A 173 11.44 -3.60 2.88
CA ASP A 173 11.98 -2.24 2.81
C ASP A 173 11.85 -1.61 1.41
N GLY A 174 10.70 -1.83 0.78
CA GLY A 174 10.39 -1.21 -0.50
C GLY A 174 10.29 0.31 -0.37
N THR A 175 11.10 1.03 -1.14
CA THR A 175 11.12 2.50 -1.23
C THR A 175 10.64 2.95 -2.61
N PHE A 176 10.05 4.14 -2.66
CA PHE A 176 9.62 4.77 -3.90
C PHE A 176 10.78 5.50 -4.56
N TRP A 177 10.99 5.24 -5.85
CA TRP A 177 11.92 5.99 -6.69
C TRP A 177 11.20 6.45 -7.95
N GLU A 178 11.59 7.60 -8.48
CA GLU A 178 11.00 8.16 -9.69
C GLU A 178 12.12 8.66 -10.60
N GLU A 179 12.11 8.22 -11.84
CA GLU A 179 13.09 8.61 -12.87
C GLU A 179 12.36 8.84 -14.19
N ASP A 180 12.55 10.02 -14.79
CA ASP A 180 12.01 10.41 -16.11
C ASP A 180 10.49 10.22 -16.28
N GLY A 181 9.72 10.48 -15.22
CA GLY A 181 8.27 10.31 -15.17
C GLY A 181 7.81 8.90 -14.80
N VAL A 182 8.74 7.95 -14.61
CA VAL A 182 8.48 6.53 -14.38
C VAL A 182 8.65 6.19 -12.90
N PRO A 183 7.60 5.69 -12.23
CA PRO A 183 7.68 5.24 -10.85
C PRO A 183 8.29 3.84 -10.75
N TYR A 184 9.18 3.66 -9.78
CA TYR A 184 9.82 2.40 -9.42
C TYR A 184 9.61 2.11 -7.94
N MET A 185 9.65 0.82 -7.59
CA MET A 185 9.82 0.36 -6.22
C MET A 185 11.15 -0.38 -6.14
N VAL A 186 12.05 0.09 -5.29
CA VAL A 186 13.32 -0.58 -4.98
C VAL A 186 13.14 -1.32 -3.66
N PHE A 187 13.48 -2.61 -3.58
CA PHE A 187 13.23 -3.45 -2.40
C PHE A 187 14.36 -4.48 -2.21
N CYS A 188 14.41 -5.11 -1.03
CA CYS A 188 15.31 -6.20 -0.69
C CYS A 188 14.58 -7.55 -0.59
#